data_AF-A0A3F2V006-F1
#
_entry.id   AF-A0A3F2V006-F1
#
_cell.length_a   1.000
_cell.length_b   1.000
_cell.length_c   1.000
_cell.angle_alpha   90.00
_cell.angle_beta   90.00
_cell.angle_gamma   90.00
#
_symmetry.space_group_name_H-M   'P 1'
#
loop_
_entity.id
_entity.type
_entity.pdbx_description
1 polymer ?
#
loop_
_entity_poly.entity_id
_entity_poly.type
_entity_poly.pdbx_seq_one_letter_code
_entity_poly.pdbx_strand_id
1 'polypeptide(L)'
;MKAVWIAGGVLASVVNAVLADSVISDGVPMGLLQADQRQPISQLVLGGQWVSNCYQLELGQYQIRSYDFRFNQLATITTTSYPDQDCVQVPTGTVSIAVAWQLDHHLTTEEGMQAFAMDVQLRIGESQELVNVKQILYYQQDHLYLGISRALNEYPHRLDWEIEYRRAKASGA
;
A
#
# COMPACT_ATOMS: atom_id res chain seq x y z
N MET A 1 0.66 8.30 -59.31
CA MET A 1 0.53 9.78 -59.36
C MET A 1 1.39 10.39 -58.27
N LYS A 2 2.16 11.41 -58.63
CA LYS A 2 3.05 12.21 -57.76
C LYS A 2 2.23 13.17 -56.89
N ALA A 3 2.67 13.44 -55.66
CA ALA A 3 2.95 14.80 -55.16
C ALA A 3 3.46 14.76 -53.71
N VAL A 4 4.66 15.30 -53.54
CA VAL A 4 5.29 15.74 -52.29
C VAL A 4 4.69 17.08 -51.88
N TRP A 5 4.57 17.39 -50.58
CA TRP A 5 4.86 18.74 -50.06
C TRP A 5 5.47 18.66 -48.65
N ILE A 6 6.59 19.37 -48.52
CA ILE A 6 7.41 19.59 -47.33
C ILE A 6 6.97 20.91 -46.68
N ALA A 7 6.89 20.96 -45.35
CA ALA A 7 7.14 22.15 -44.52
C ALA A 7 7.23 21.64 -43.07
N GLY A 8 8.39 21.65 -42.40
CA GLY A 8 9.04 22.86 -41.89
C GLY A 8 8.48 23.12 -40.48
N GLY A 9 9.24 23.20 -39.39
CA GLY A 9 10.67 23.13 -39.15
C GLY A 9 10.91 23.42 -37.66
N VAL A 10 12.18 23.35 -37.28
CA VAL A 10 12.83 24.08 -36.17
C VAL A 10 12.64 23.54 -34.74
N LEU A 11 13.73 22.90 -34.29
CA LEU A 11 14.19 22.76 -32.91
C LEU A 11 14.43 24.12 -32.22
N ALA A 12 14.32 24.09 -30.89
CA ALA A 12 15.02 24.90 -29.87
C ALA A 12 14.31 26.14 -29.31
N SER A 13 14.06 26.12 -27.98
CA SER A 13 14.71 26.97 -26.95
C SER A 13 13.81 27.01 -25.68
N VAL A 14 14.19 26.39 -24.56
CA VAL A 14 14.97 26.96 -23.44
C VAL A 14 14.23 28.06 -22.64
N VAL A 15 13.78 27.65 -21.44
CA VAL A 15 13.78 28.32 -20.12
C VAL A 15 13.04 29.67 -19.96
N ASN A 16 12.10 29.70 -19.01
CA ASN A 16 12.09 30.71 -17.93
C ASN A 16 11.29 30.22 -16.72
N ALA A 17 12.00 30.12 -15.58
CA ALA A 17 11.42 30.07 -14.26
C ALA A 17 11.27 31.50 -13.73
N VAL A 18 10.09 31.86 -13.22
CA VAL A 18 9.91 32.89 -12.17
C VAL A 18 8.74 32.48 -11.29
N LEU A 19 8.98 32.51 -9.97
CA LEU A 19 8.06 32.24 -8.87
C LEU A 19 7.20 33.47 -8.51
N ALA A 20 6.12 33.18 -7.77
CA ALA A 20 5.30 34.06 -6.91
C ALA A 20 4.24 34.92 -7.63
N ASP A 21 3.01 35.13 -7.12
CA ASP A 21 2.42 34.79 -5.82
C ASP A 21 0.88 34.85 -5.89
N SER A 22 0.24 34.18 -4.94
CA SER A 22 -1.12 34.40 -4.38
C SER A 22 -2.33 34.67 -5.29
N VAL A 23 -3.25 33.69 -5.36
CA VAL A 23 -4.69 33.94 -5.27
C VAL A 23 -5.29 32.94 -4.30
N ILE A 24 -5.64 33.45 -3.11
CA ILE A 24 -6.54 32.82 -2.16
C ILE A 24 -7.95 32.95 -2.74
N SER A 25 -8.65 31.83 -2.89
CA SER A 25 -10.11 31.80 -2.96
C SER A 25 -10.61 30.83 -1.90
N ASP A 26 -11.14 31.40 -0.83
CA ASP A 26 -11.81 30.74 0.27
C ASP A 26 -12.97 29.85 -0.21
N GLY A 27 -13.20 28.71 0.46
CA GLY A 27 -14.50 28.06 0.37
C GLY A 27 -14.66 26.57 0.67
N VAL A 28 -13.84 25.90 1.49
CA VAL A 28 -14.22 24.62 2.14
C VAL A 28 -13.52 24.56 3.51
N PRO A 29 -14.20 24.19 4.61
CA PRO A 29 -13.57 24.16 5.94
C PRO A 29 -12.54 23.01 6.02
N MET A 30 -11.30 23.30 5.65
CA MET A 30 -10.12 22.48 5.91
C MET A 30 -9.68 22.66 7.38
N GLY A 31 -10.53 22.23 8.30
CA GLY A 31 -10.16 22.03 9.70
C GLY A 31 -9.89 20.54 9.91
N LEU A 32 -8.62 20.17 10.15
CA LEU A 32 -8.11 18.85 10.57
C LEU A 32 -7.58 17.88 9.50
N LEU A 33 -6.80 18.27 8.50
CA LEU A 33 -5.87 17.34 7.83
C LEU A 33 -4.58 18.03 7.35
N GLN A 34 -3.86 18.68 8.27
CA GLN A 34 -2.41 18.88 8.10
C GLN A 34 -1.67 17.76 8.84
N ALA A 35 -1.74 16.56 8.29
CA ALA A 35 -0.73 15.55 8.57
C ALA A 35 0.44 15.82 7.61
N ASP A 36 1.33 16.69 8.07
CA ASP A 36 2.63 16.95 7.48
C ASP A 36 3.47 15.66 7.49
N GLN A 37 3.37 14.78 6.49
CA GLN A 37 4.22 13.58 6.39
C GLN A 37 4.53 13.17 4.94
N ARG A 38 5.38 13.94 4.25
CA ARG A 38 6.33 13.33 3.31
C ARG A 38 7.50 12.77 4.11
N GLN A 39 7.27 11.72 4.89
CA GLN A 39 8.40 10.98 5.47
C GLN A 39 9.17 10.35 4.30
N PRO A 40 10.48 10.59 4.17
CA PRO A 40 11.28 9.90 3.17
C PRO A 40 11.19 8.40 3.44
N ILE A 41 11.08 7.59 2.37
CA ILE A 41 10.97 6.12 2.42
C ILE A 41 11.98 5.49 3.39
N SER A 42 13.19 6.07 3.51
CA SER A 42 14.26 5.65 4.42
C SER A 42 13.94 5.78 5.92
N GLN A 43 12.83 6.41 6.30
CA GLN A 43 12.42 6.63 7.69
C GLN A 43 11.16 5.84 8.09
N LEU A 44 10.47 5.18 7.13
CA LEU A 44 9.30 4.38 7.44
C LEU A 44 9.73 3.03 8.04
N VAL A 45 9.59 2.87 9.36
CA VAL A 45 9.87 1.61 10.06
C VAL A 45 8.56 0.92 10.40
N LEU A 46 8.11 0.04 9.49
CA LEU A 46 6.95 -0.83 9.72
C LEU A 46 7.21 -1.94 10.76
N GLY A 47 8.39 -1.94 11.40
CA GLY A 47 8.83 -3.01 12.29
C GLY A 47 7.85 -3.39 13.39
N GLY A 48 7.84 -4.68 13.73
CA GLY A 48 6.96 -5.27 14.73
C GLY A 48 5.73 -5.97 14.12
N GLN A 49 4.85 -6.44 14.98
CA GLN A 49 3.64 -7.14 14.59
C GLN A 49 2.46 -6.18 14.41
N TRP A 50 1.73 -6.36 13.33
CA TRP A 50 0.51 -5.66 12.96
C TRP A 50 -0.59 -6.66 12.74
N VAL A 51 -1.79 -6.40 13.26
CA VAL A 51 -2.91 -7.34 13.21
C VAL A 51 -4.12 -6.61 12.65
N SER A 52 -4.76 -7.20 11.64
CA SER A 52 -5.97 -6.65 11.05
C SER A 52 -7.16 -6.78 12.00
N ASN A 53 -8.21 -6.00 11.76
CA ASN A 53 -9.57 -6.38 12.14
C ASN A 53 -10.00 -7.69 11.45
N CYS A 54 -11.12 -8.27 11.90
CA CYS A 54 -11.77 -9.35 11.17
C CYS A 54 -12.40 -8.78 9.89
N TYR A 55 -12.10 -9.36 8.73
CA TYR A 55 -12.64 -8.92 7.45
C TYR A 55 -12.98 -10.11 6.54
N GLN A 56 -13.85 -9.88 5.55
CA GLN A 56 -14.24 -10.89 4.58
C GLN A 56 -13.45 -10.71 3.29
N LEU A 57 -12.70 -11.73 2.87
CA LEU A 57 -12.03 -11.73 1.55
C LEU A 57 -12.82 -12.54 0.50
N GLU A 58 -13.43 -13.64 0.94
CA GLU A 58 -14.26 -14.52 0.12
C GLU A 58 -15.62 -14.74 0.78
N LEU A 59 -16.66 -14.99 -0.02
CA LEU A 59 -18.01 -15.16 0.49
C LEU A 59 -18.08 -16.31 1.49
N GLY A 60 -18.53 -16.01 2.72
CA GLY A 60 -18.64 -16.98 3.81
C GLY A 60 -17.31 -17.36 4.49
N GLN A 61 -16.19 -16.68 4.17
CA GLN A 61 -14.91 -16.88 4.85
C GLN A 61 -14.35 -15.56 5.39
N TYR A 62 -14.18 -15.49 6.70
CA TYR A 62 -13.66 -14.33 7.40
C TYR A 62 -12.22 -14.58 7.84
N GLN A 63 -11.41 -13.55 7.89
CA GLN A 63 -9.98 -13.67 8.14
C GLN A 63 -9.50 -12.58 9.09
N ILE A 64 -8.53 -12.96 9.94
CA ILE A 64 -7.60 -12.03 10.56
C ILE A 64 -6.23 -12.30 9.93
N ARG A 65 -5.57 -11.25 9.48
CA ARG A 65 -4.21 -11.32 8.95
C ARG A 65 -3.27 -10.52 9.85
N SER A 66 -2.12 -11.09 10.17
CA SER A 66 -1.04 -10.37 10.84
C SER A 66 0.21 -10.31 9.99
N TYR A 67 0.84 -9.14 9.95
CA TYR A 67 2.18 -8.95 9.41
C TYR A 67 3.15 -8.75 10.56
N ASP A 68 4.16 -9.62 10.66
CA ASP A 68 5.30 -9.42 11.54
C ASP A 68 6.49 -8.96 10.70
N PHE A 69 6.67 -7.64 10.60
CA PHE A 69 7.77 -7.03 9.88
C PHE A 69 9.04 -7.13 10.73
N ARG A 70 9.96 -8.00 10.32
CA ARG A 70 11.23 -8.26 10.99
C ARG A 70 12.38 -7.95 10.05
N PHE A 71 13.43 -7.31 10.57
CA PHE A 71 14.53 -6.82 9.74
C PHE A 71 14.03 -5.82 8.68
N ASN A 72 14.93 -5.17 7.94
CA ASN A 72 14.54 -4.06 7.06
C ASN A 72 13.61 -4.49 5.89
N GLN A 73 13.54 -5.78 5.54
CA GLN A 73 12.93 -6.25 4.29
C GLN A 73 12.29 -7.66 4.39
N LEU A 74 12.09 -8.20 5.59
CA LEU A 74 11.39 -9.48 5.76
C LEU A 74 10.10 -9.27 6.53
N ALA A 75 9.09 -10.06 6.20
CA ALA A 75 7.86 -10.13 6.98
C ALA A 75 7.37 -11.57 7.05
N THR A 76 6.70 -11.91 8.15
CA THR A 76 5.87 -13.12 8.20
C THR A 76 4.41 -12.70 8.11
N ILE A 77 3.71 -13.21 7.11
CA ILE A 77 2.27 -13.03 6.97
C ILE A 77 1.61 -14.27 7.55
N THR A 78 0.80 -14.09 8.59
CA THR A 78 -0.07 -15.15 9.12
C THR A 78 -1.50 -14.79 8.80
N THR A 79 -2.22 -15.71 8.17
CA THR A 79 -3.65 -15.59 7.90
C THR A 79 -4.38 -16.68 8.67
N THR A 80 -5.32 -16.28 9.51
CA THR A 80 -6.20 -17.17 10.27
C THR A 80 -7.62 -17.00 9.76
N SER A 81 -8.24 -18.11 9.36
CA SER A 81 -9.59 -18.13 8.78
C SER A 81 -10.62 -18.53 9.83
N TYR A 82 -11.79 -17.91 9.77
CA TYR A 82 -12.90 -18.06 10.71
C TYR A 82 -14.22 -18.31 9.95
N PRO A 83 -15.15 -19.08 10.55
CA PRO A 83 -16.45 -19.34 9.95
C PRO A 83 -17.47 -18.20 10.19
N ASP A 84 -17.13 -17.23 11.04
CA ASP A 84 -18.02 -16.16 11.51
C ASP A 84 -17.42 -14.77 11.32
N GLN A 85 -18.31 -13.78 11.16
CA GLN A 85 -17.95 -12.40 10.83
C GLN A 85 -17.23 -11.62 11.93
N ASP A 86 -17.33 -12.11 13.17
CA ASP A 86 -16.73 -11.46 14.34
C ASP A 86 -15.38 -12.11 14.70
N CYS A 87 -15.00 -13.19 13.99
CA CYS A 87 -13.81 -13.99 14.23
C CYS A 87 -13.69 -14.46 15.71
N VAL A 88 -14.82 -14.85 16.31
CA VAL A 88 -14.87 -15.31 17.70
C VAL A 88 -15.00 -16.82 17.84
N GLN A 89 -15.37 -17.53 16.76
CA GLN A 89 -15.41 -18.99 16.78
C GLN A 89 -14.02 -19.59 16.61
N VAL A 90 -13.94 -20.92 16.74
CA VAL A 90 -12.69 -21.66 16.51
C VAL A 90 -12.25 -21.46 15.05
N PRO A 91 -10.98 -21.09 14.80
CA PRO A 91 -10.45 -20.94 13.45
C PRO A 91 -10.62 -22.23 12.62
N THR A 92 -10.99 -22.08 11.35
CA THR A 92 -11.05 -23.19 10.39
C THR A 92 -9.67 -23.53 9.82
N GLY A 93 -8.70 -22.60 9.90
CA GLY A 93 -7.35 -22.83 9.44
C GLY A 93 -6.41 -21.68 9.79
N THR A 94 -5.10 -21.95 9.75
CA THR A 94 -4.06 -20.93 9.86
C THR A 94 -2.93 -21.26 8.90
N VAL A 95 -2.50 -20.27 8.13
CA VAL A 95 -1.38 -20.37 7.19
C VAL A 95 -0.40 -19.25 7.49
N SER A 96 0.89 -19.57 7.58
CA SER A 96 1.96 -18.60 7.76
C SER A 96 2.98 -18.72 6.64
N ILE A 97 3.34 -17.58 6.05
CA ILE A 97 4.31 -17.49 4.95
C ILE A 97 5.34 -16.41 5.26
N ALA A 98 6.60 -16.71 5.00
CA ALA A 98 7.67 -15.73 5.03
C ALA A 98 7.78 -15.05 3.67
N VAL A 99 7.87 -13.72 3.67
CA VAL A 99 7.97 -12.90 2.46
C VAL A 99 9.11 -11.92 2.58
N ALA A 100 9.69 -11.57 1.45
CA ALA A 100 10.51 -10.37 1.35
C ALA A 100 9.62 -9.22 0.90
N TRP A 101 9.87 -8.01 1.40
CA TRP A 101 9.14 -6.82 1.02
C TRP A 101 10.07 -5.64 0.82
N GLN A 102 9.64 -4.70 -0.02
CA GLN A 102 10.36 -3.47 -0.28
C GLN A 102 9.38 -2.34 -0.58
N LEU A 103 9.61 -1.17 0.03
CA LEU A 103 8.94 0.06 -0.38
C LEU A 103 9.64 0.60 -1.63
N ASP A 104 8.81 1.02 -2.56
CA ASP A 104 9.21 1.67 -3.79
C ASP A 104 8.85 3.18 -3.68
N HIS A 105 8.32 3.78 -4.73
CA HIS A 105 8.02 5.20 -4.80
C HIS A 105 6.72 5.58 -4.08
N HIS A 106 6.57 6.88 -3.83
CA HIS A 106 5.30 7.47 -3.41
C HIS A 106 4.31 7.50 -4.58
N LEU A 107 3.03 7.30 -4.28
CA LEU A 107 1.94 7.45 -5.23
C LEU A 107 0.76 8.15 -4.57
N THR A 108 -0.14 8.69 -5.40
CA THR A 108 -1.42 9.23 -4.96
C THR A 108 -2.52 8.27 -5.38
N THR A 109 -3.35 7.81 -4.43
CA THR A 109 -4.48 6.91 -4.72
C THR A 109 -5.63 7.68 -5.40
N GLU A 110 -6.63 6.99 -5.96
CA GLU A 110 -7.81 7.66 -6.55
C GLU A 110 -8.57 8.53 -5.53
N GLU A 111 -8.46 8.21 -4.24
CA GLU A 111 -9.01 8.98 -3.13
C GLU A 111 -8.17 10.21 -2.74
N GLY A 112 -7.04 10.45 -3.40
CA GLY A 112 -6.18 11.61 -3.16
C GLY A 112 -5.17 11.43 -2.01
N MET A 113 -5.02 10.23 -1.47
CA MET A 113 -4.08 9.97 -0.38
C MET A 113 -2.65 9.77 -0.85
N GLN A 114 -1.68 10.21 -0.05
CA GLN A 114 -0.27 9.91 -0.25
C GLN A 114 0.07 8.53 0.33
N ALA A 115 0.32 7.56 -0.53
CA ALA A 115 0.66 6.19 -0.17
C ALA A 115 2.04 5.80 -0.74
N PHE A 116 2.50 4.61 -0.38
CA PHE A 116 3.71 4.00 -0.91
C PHE A 116 3.37 2.78 -1.75
N ALA A 117 4.03 2.64 -2.90
CA ALA A 117 4.11 1.35 -3.57
C ALA A 117 4.90 0.36 -2.71
N MET A 118 4.40 -0.86 -2.58
CA MET A 118 5.03 -1.94 -1.84
C MET A 118 5.08 -3.21 -2.70
N ASP A 119 6.28 -3.72 -2.89
CA ASP A 119 6.52 -5.00 -3.53
C ASP A 119 6.64 -6.07 -2.45
N VAL A 120 5.86 -7.15 -2.60
CA VAL A 120 5.91 -8.32 -1.74
C VAL A 120 6.30 -9.52 -2.58
N GLN A 121 7.47 -10.08 -2.31
CA GLN A 121 7.95 -11.27 -2.98
C GLN A 121 7.57 -12.51 -2.18
N LEU A 122 6.71 -13.32 -2.78
CA LEU A 122 6.23 -14.59 -2.26
C LEU A 122 6.98 -15.73 -2.91
N ARG A 123 7.15 -16.82 -2.16
CA ARG A 123 7.65 -18.07 -2.71
C ARG A 123 6.53 -19.10 -2.68
N ILE A 124 6.08 -19.53 -3.85
CA ILE A 124 4.86 -20.34 -4.01
C ILE A 124 5.22 -21.66 -4.70
N GLY A 125 4.58 -22.74 -4.25
CA GLY A 125 4.69 -24.07 -4.87
C GLY A 125 5.96 -24.84 -4.53
N GLU A 126 5.98 -26.12 -4.96
CA GLU A 126 7.12 -27.02 -4.76
C GLU A 126 8.36 -26.59 -5.55
N SER A 127 8.15 -25.94 -6.70
CA SER A 127 9.21 -25.35 -7.54
C SER A 127 9.85 -24.11 -6.93
N GLN A 128 9.34 -23.60 -5.81
CA GLN A 128 9.86 -22.41 -5.12
C GLN A 128 9.87 -21.17 -6.03
N GLU A 129 8.86 -21.04 -6.91
CA GLU A 129 8.76 -19.91 -7.84
C GLU A 129 8.55 -18.60 -7.06
N LEU A 130 9.31 -17.57 -7.44
CA LEU A 130 9.19 -16.25 -6.86
C LEU A 130 8.12 -15.45 -7.59
N VAL A 131 7.06 -15.12 -6.87
CA VAL A 131 5.95 -14.33 -7.38
C VAL A 131 5.99 -12.97 -6.69
N ASN A 132 6.09 -11.92 -7.49
CA ASN A 132 6.00 -10.56 -6.98
C ASN A 132 4.53 -10.13 -6.96
N VAL A 133 4.10 -9.64 -5.80
CA VAL A 133 2.77 -9.08 -5.57
C VAL A 133 2.90 -7.60 -5.31
N LYS A 134 2.18 -6.82 -6.12
CA LYS A 134 2.10 -5.37 -6.04
C LYS A 134 1.00 -4.95 -5.06
N GLN A 135 1.37 -4.15 -4.05
CA GLN A 135 0.44 -3.59 -3.07
C GLN A 135 0.68 -2.08 -2.92
N ILE A 136 -0.31 -1.37 -2.40
CA ILE A 136 -0.10 0.00 -1.93
C ILE A 136 -0.27 0.04 -0.42
N LEU A 137 0.50 0.88 0.24
CA LEU A 137 0.58 0.98 1.68
C LEU A 137 0.34 2.44 2.10
N TYR A 138 -0.65 2.65 2.97
CA TYR A 138 -0.80 3.89 3.70
C TYR A 138 -0.55 3.63 5.18
N TYR A 139 0.26 4.48 5.78
CA TYR A 139 0.71 4.33 7.16
C TYR A 139 0.51 5.65 7.90
N GLN A 140 -0.10 5.55 9.08
CA GLN A 140 -0.30 6.67 9.99
C GLN A 140 -0.17 6.18 11.44
N GLN A 141 0.97 6.46 12.06
CA GLN A 141 1.23 6.15 13.48
C GLN A 141 1.01 4.66 13.81
N ASP A 142 -0.08 4.32 14.49
CA ASP A 142 -0.44 2.95 14.91
C ASP A 142 -1.45 2.29 13.98
N HIS A 143 -1.73 2.91 12.83
CA HIS A 143 -2.63 2.42 11.80
C HIS A 143 -1.89 2.18 10.50
N LEU A 144 -2.16 1.02 9.91
CA LEU A 144 -1.64 0.60 8.62
C LEU A 144 -2.82 0.13 7.76
N TYR A 145 -2.84 0.57 6.51
CA TYR A 145 -3.83 0.20 5.50
C TYR A 145 -3.10 -0.33 4.27
N LEU A 146 -3.62 -1.41 3.70
CA LEU A 146 -3.05 -2.04 2.51
C LEU A 146 -4.12 -2.06 1.42
N GLY A 147 -3.72 -1.76 0.19
CA GLY A 147 -4.54 -2.08 -0.97
C GLY A 147 -4.19 -3.49 -1.42
N ILE A 148 -5.20 -4.36 -1.45
CA ILE A 148 -5.05 -5.76 -1.84
C ILE A 148 -5.58 -5.91 -3.26
N SER A 149 -4.68 -6.09 -4.22
CA SER A 149 -5.06 -6.40 -5.59
C SER A 149 -5.26 -7.91 -5.77
N ARG A 150 -6.27 -8.28 -6.58
CA ARG A 150 -6.40 -9.65 -7.11
C ARG A 150 -5.42 -9.93 -8.24
N ALA A 151 -4.90 -8.88 -8.89
CA ALA A 151 -3.87 -8.97 -9.90
C ALA A 151 -2.50 -8.88 -9.23
N LEU A 152 -1.69 -9.92 -9.35
CA LEU A 152 -0.41 -10.02 -8.65
C LEU A 152 0.61 -8.98 -9.18
N ASN A 153 0.52 -8.61 -10.45
CA ASN A 153 1.50 -7.78 -11.15
C ASN A 153 1.14 -6.28 -11.25
N GLU A 154 0.01 -5.85 -10.71
CA GLU A 154 -0.47 -4.46 -10.83
C GLU A 154 -0.77 -3.86 -9.45
N TYR A 155 -0.27 -2.64 -9.20
CA TYR A 155 -0.61 -1.92 -7.98
C TYR A 155 -2.11 -1.58 -7.99
N PRO A 156 -2.84 -1.84 -6.90
CA PRO A 156 -4.20 -1.39 -6.78
C PRO A 156 -4.26 0.14 -6.84
N HIS A 157 -5.36 0.68 -7.34
CA HIS A 157 -5.57 2.12 -7.47
C HIS A 157 -6.19 2.77 -6.21
N ARG A 158 -6.65 1.94 -5.26
CA ARG A 158 -7.42 2.29 -4.06
C ARG A 158 -6.95 1.50 -2.84
N LEU A 159 -7.17 2.04 -1.65
CA LEU A 159 -6.87 1.39 -0.37
C LEU A 159 -8.11 0.72 0.22
N ASP A 160 -7.93 -0.43 0.86
CA ASP A 160 -9.01 -1.14 1.55
C ASP A 160 -9.24 -0.53 2.94
N TRP A 161 -10.07 0.50 3.00
CA TRP A 161 -10.42 1.19 4.25
C TRP A 161 -11.12 0.32 5.29
N GLU A 162 -11.73 -0.78 4.84
CA GLU A 162 -12.39 -1.76 5.69
C GLU A 162 -11.39 -2.71 6.38
N ILE A 163 -10.13 -2.74 5.91
CA ILE A 163 -9.07 -3.58 6.48
C ILE A 163 -8.04 -2.67 7.16
N GLU A 164 -8.20 -2.54 8.46
CA GLU A 164 -7.35 -1.74 9.33
C GLU A 164 -6.38 -2.65 10.09
N TYR A 165 -5.08 -2.41 9.94
CA TYR A 165 -4.05 -3.08 10.72
C TYR A 165 -3.60 -2.19 11.87
N ARG A 166 -3.66 -2.74 13.08
CA ARG A 166 -3.17 -2.07 14.30
C ARG A 166 -1.88 -2.70 14.77
N ARG A 167 -0.97 -1.87 15.26
CA ARG A 167 0.26 -2.34 15.90
C ARG A 167 -0.10 -3.17 17.14
N ALA A 168 0.36 -4.43 17.18
CA ALA A 168 0.24 -5.24 18.37
C ALA A 168 1.10 -4.60 19.46
N LYS A 169 0.50 -4.37 20.64
CA LYS A 169 1.28 -3.95 21.80
C LYS A 169 2.32 -5.03 22.07
N ALA A 170 3.59 -4.64 22.21
CA ALA A 170 4.60 -5.56 22.69
C ALA A 170 4.09 -6.17 24.00
N SER A 171 3.85 -7.48 24.03
CA SER A 171 3.57 -8.17 25.27
C SER A 171 4.83 -8.04 26.11
N GLY A 172 4.80 -7.12 27.08
CA GLY A 172 5.88 -6.93 28.04
C GLY A 172 6.20 -8.27 28.69
N ALA A 173 7.40 -8.77 28.42
CA ALA A 173 8.01 -9.85 29.15
C ALA A 173 8.64 -9.30 30.44
#